data_AF-X0WLZ2-F1
#
_entry.id   AF-X0WLZ2-F1
#
_cell.length_a   1.000
_cell.length_b   1.000
_cell.length_c   1.000
_cell.angle_alpha   90.00
_cell.angle_beta   90.00
_cell.angle_gamma   90.00
#
_symmetry.space_group_name_H-M   'P 1'
#
loop_
_entity.id
_entity.type
_entity.pdbx_description
1 polymer ?
#
loop_
_entity_poly.entity_id
_entity_poly.type
_entity_poly.pdbx_seq_one_letter_code
_entity_poly.pdbx_strand_id
1 'polypeptide(L)'
;MVAEEPDIRDRFCLLTFSASEIIVTGEKEEVSGTALIRVPRYPAYRYGDVLKITGKLETPLQFEDFDYKSYLARQGIYSVIYYPGVELLDRGQGFKPLQLIYSLREQLSASLARALPEPQGSLAQAILLGLRGNIPDSLYEAFSRTGTAHLLAISGLHISIILAMLLSFGILVFGK
;
A
#
# COMPACT_ATOMS: atom_id res chain seq x y z
N MET A 1 -12.91 -5.28 4.24
CA MET A 1 -11.59 -5.88 4.52
C MET A 1 -10.49 -4.99 3.95
N VAL A 2 -9.34 -4.92 4.61
CA VAL A 2 -8.15 -4.24 4.08
C VAL A 2 -7.65 -5.01 2.84
N ALA A 3 -7.75 -4.37 1.67
CA ALA A 3 -7.59 -5.01 0.36
C ALA A 3 -6.14 -4.99 -0.15
N GLU A 4 -5.30 -4.10 0.39
CA GLU A 4 -3.89 -3.94 0.01
C GLU A 4 -3.03 -3.70 1.24
N GLU A 5 -1.70 -3.70 1.08
CA GLU A 5 -0.81 -3.29 2.16
C GLU A 5 -1.06 -1.81 2.54
N PRO A 6 -1.28 -1.50 3.83
CA PRO A 6 -1.52 -0.15 4.28
C PRO A 6 -0.41 0.83 3.91
N ASP A 7 -0.76 2.00 3.38
CA ASP A 7 0.20 3.07 3.11
C ASP A 7 0.42 3.86 4.41
N ILE A 8 1.53 3.56 5.08
CA ILE A 8 1.92 4.16 6.36
C ILE A 8 2.62 5.49 6.10
N ARG A 9 2.06 6.56 6.66
CA ARG A 9 2.64 7.90 6.69
C ARG A 9 3.04 8.26 8.12
N ASP A 10 3.71 9.40 8.28
CA ASP A 10 4.21 9.84 9.59
C ASP A 10 3.13 9.91 10.67
N ARG A 11 1.98 10.52 10.34
CA ARG A 11 0.89 10.79 11.31
C ARG A 11 -0.36 9.94 11.12
N PHE A 12 -0.51 9.31 9.97
CA PHE A 12 -1.72 8.58 9.60
C PHE A 12 -1.38 7.40 8.71
N CYS A 13 -2.35 6.53 8.50
CA CYS A 13 -2.26 5.45 7.56
C CYS A 13 -3.47 5.50 6.62
N LEU A 14 -3.24 5.16 5.35
CA LEU A 14 -4.29 5.01 4.36
C LEU A 14 -4.54 3.52 4.12
N LEU A 15 -5.80 3.12 4.27
CA LEU A 15 -6.25 1.76 4.02
C LEU A 15 -7.09 1.76 2.74
N THR A 16 -6.65 1.01 1.73
CA THR A 16 -7.54 0.60 0.63
C THR A 16 -8.49 -0.46 1.20
N PHE A 17 -9.77 -0.14 1.33
CA PHE A 17 -10.75 -0.98 2.00
C PHE A 17 -11.83 -1.43 1.03
N SER A 18 -11.95 -2.75 0.84
CA SER A 18 -13.03 -3.37 0.07
C SER A 18 -14.22 -3.63 0.99
N ALA A 19 -15.37 -3.03 0.68
CA ALA A 19 -16.62 -3.22 1.40
C ALA A 19 -17.43 -4.35 0.76
N SER A 20 -17.98 -5.23 1.61
CA SER A 20 -18.93 -6.29 1.23
C SER A 20 -20.35 -5.99 1.73
N GLU A 21 -20.46 -5.25 2.84
CA GLU A 21 -21.72 -4.85 3.46
C GLU A 21 -21.62 -3.40 3.92
N ILE A 22 -22.72 -2.66 3.80
CA ILE A 22 -22.87 -1.33 4.37
C ILE A 22 -24.16 -1.28 5.20
N ILE A 23 -24.16 -0.44 6.24
CA ILE A 23 -25.35 -0.14 7.02
C ILE A 23 -25.69 1.32 6.82
N VAL A 24 -26.77 1.59 6.08
CA VAL A 24 -27.29 2.94 5.85
C VAL A 24 -28.69 3.01 6.46
N THR A 25 -28.96 4.02 7.30
CA THR A 25 -30.27 4.20 7.94
C THR A 25 -30.80 3.00 8.74
N GLY A 26 -29.90 2.12 9.21
CA GLY A 26 -30.24 0.92 9.98
C GLY A 26 -30.53 -0.33 9.13
N GLU A 27 -30.58 -0.20 7.81
CA GLU A 27 -30.73 -1.32 6.88
C GLU A 27 -29.35 -1.81 6.42
N LYS A 28 -29.22 -3.14 6.32
CA LYS A 28 -28.02 -3.80 5.80
C LYS A 28 -28.18 -4.00 4.29
N GLU A 29 -27.21 -3.52 3.54
CA GLU A 29 -27.13 -3.73 2.10
C GLU A 29 -25.81 -4.39 1.74
N GLU A 30 -25.87 -5.41 0.88
CA GLU A 30 -24.68 -5.95 0.24
C GLU A 30 -24.17 -4.96 -0.80
N VAL A 31 -22.87 -4.69 -0.76
CA VAL A 31 -22.22 -3.75 -1.67
C VAL A 31 -20.92 -4.33 -2.18
N SER A 32 -20.51 -3.87 -3.36
CA SER A 32 -19.18 -4.11 -3.88
C SER A 32 -18.56 -2.77 -4.23
N GLY A 33 -17.49 -2.40 -3.53
CA GLY A 33 -16.82 -1.14 -3.75
C GLY A 33 -15.57 -0.99 -2.90
N THR A 34 -14.70 -0.08 -3.32
CA THR A 34 -13.47 0.25 -2.62
C THR A 34 -13.53 1.68 -2.10
N ALA A 35 -13.22 1.86 -0.83
CA ALA A 35 -13.07 3.15 -0.19
C ALA A 35 -11.65 3.33 0.35
N LEU A 36 -11.14 4.55 0.31
CA LEU A 36 -9.88 4.90 0.95
C LEU A 36 -10.16 5.42 2.36
N ILE A 37 -9.57 4.78 3.35
CA ILE A 37 -9.84 5.09 4.75
C ILE A 37 -8.59 5.66 5.39
N ARG A 38 -8.68 6.89 5.89
CA ARG A 38 -7.61 7.54 6.63
C ARG A 38 -7.78 7.31 8.12
N VAL A 39 -6.89 6.50 8.70
CA VAL A 39 -6.88 6.17 10.13
C VAL A 39 -5.62 6.73 10.81
N PRO A 40 -5.60 6.89 12.15
CA PRO A 40 -4.37 7.16 12.89
C PRO A 40 -3.32 6.08 12.62
N ARG A 41 -2.03 6.40 12.81
CA ARG A 41 -0.93 5.43 12.61
C ARG A 41 -1.04 4.19 13.50
N TYR A 42 -1.67 4.32 14.67
CA TYR A 42 -1.86 3.24 15.62
C TYR A 42 -3.33 3.11 16.03
N PRO A 43 -3.85 1.88 16.26
CA PRO A 43 -3.14 0.61 16.10
C PRO A 43 -2.80 0.30 14.62
N ALA A 44 -1.78 -0.53 14.40
CA ALA A 44 -1.36 -0.92 13.05
C ALA A 44 -2.28 -2.01 12.50
N TYR A 45 -2.72 -1.82 11.26
CA TYR A 45 -3.52 -2.78 10.49
C TYR A 45 -2.68 -3.44 9.41
N ARG A 46 -3.15 -4.56 8.87
CA ARG A 46 -2.48 -5.33 7.82
C ARG A 46 -3.43 -5.75 6.72
N TYR A 47 -2.85 -6.11 5.58
CA TYR A 47 -3.59 -6.75 4.49
C TYR A 47 -4.38 -7.96 5.00
N GLY A 48 -5.66 -8.03 4.63
CA GLY A 48 -6.56 -9.10 5.03
C GLY A 48 -7.23 -8.91 6.40
N ASP A 49 -6.99 -7.81 7.10
CA ASP A 49 -7.75 -7.49 8.31
C ASP A 49 -9.21 -7.15 7.96
N VAL A 50 -10.14 -7.75 8.71
CA VAL A 50 -11.57 -7.49 8.60
C VAL A 50 -11.92 -6.44 9.63
N LEU A 51 -12.31 -5.26 9.16
CA LEU A 51 -12.62 -4.11 10.01
C LEU A 51 -14.08 -3.72 9.83
N LYS A 52 -14.73 -3.29 10.91
CA LYS A 52 -15.95 -2.50 10.86
C LYS A 52 -15.57 -1.04 10.94
N ILE A 53 -16.00 -0.29 9.93
CA ILE A 53 -15.69 1.13 9.77
C ILE A 53 -16.97 1.91 9.98
N THR A 54 -16.94 2.89 10.89
CA THR A 54 -18.05 3.80 11.13
C THR A 54 -17.57 5.22 10.89
N GLY A 55 -18.17 5.90 9.93
CA GLY A 55 -17.79 7.26 9.56
C GLY A 55 -18.61 7.77 8.40
N LYS A 56 -18.33 9.02 8.01
CA LYS A 56 -19.00 9.65 6.87
C LYS A 56 -18.26 9.28 5.59
N LEU A 57 -18.99 8.73 4.63
CA LEU A 57 -18.52 8.51 3.27
C LEU A 57 -18.49 9.87 2.54
N GLU A 58 -17.34 10.26 2.04
CA GLU A 58 -17.14 11.52 1.32
C GLU A 58 -16.59 11.26 -0.08
N THR A 59 -16.90 12.16 -1.01
CA THR A 59 -16.25 12.18 -2.33
C THR A 59 -14.83 12.73 -2.16
N PRO A 60 -13.80 12.13 -2.81
CA PRO A 60 -12.46 12.70 -2.78
C PRO A 60 -12.45 14.18 -3.20
N LEU A 61 -11.66 14.99 -2.48
CA LEU A 61 -11.48 16.40 -2.78
C LEU A 61 -10.79 16.57 -4.14
N GLN A 62 -11.11 17.67 -4.82
CA GLN A 62 -10.40 18.14 -6.00
C GLN A 62 -9.47 19.27 -5.58
N PHE A 63 -8.18 19.17 -5.91
CA PHE A 63 -7.22 20.25 -5.69
C PHE A 63 -7.05 21.04 -6.99
N GLU A 64 -6.72 22.34 -6.90
CA GLU A 64 -6.58 23.20 -8.08
C GLU A 64 -5.54 22.67 -9.08
N ASP A 65 -4.39 22.18 -8.58
CA ASP A 65 -3.29 21.68 -9.39
C ASP A 65 -3.31 20.16 -9.61
N PHE A 66 -4.24 19.43 -8.97
CA PHE A 66 -4.28 17.97 -9.03
C PHE A 66 -5.71 17.41 -8.88
N ASP A 67 -6.17 16.74 -9.94
CA ASP A 67 -7.45 16.03 -9.93
C ASP A 67 -7.34 14.69 -9.18
N TYR A 68 -7.33 14.79 -7.86
CA TYR A 68 -7.22 13.64 -6.97
C TYR A 68 -8.43 12.69 -7.08
N LYS A 69 -9.62 13.23 -7.36
CA LYS A 69 -10.82 12.43 -7.61
C LYS A 69 -10.64 11.52 -8.81
N SER A 70 -10.22 12.06 -9.96
CA SER A 70 -9.98 11.25 -11.16
C SER A 70 -8.80 10.30 -10.99
N TYR A 71 -7.78 10.66 -10.22
CA TYR A 71 -6.67 9.77 -9.87
C TYR A 71 -7.16 8.53 -9.10
N LEU A 72 -7.93 8.72 -8.02
CA LEU A 72 -8.49 7.62 -7.23
C LEU A 72 -9.51 6.79 -8.01
N ALA A 73 -10.32 7.43 -8.86
CA ALA A 73 -11.29 6.72 -9.70
C ALA A 73 -10.62 5.72 -10.65
N ARG A 74 -9.43 6.03 -11.19
CA ARG A 74 -8.63 5.08 -11.99
C ARG A 74 -8.12 3.88 -11.20
N GLN A 75 -8.06 4.01 -9.87
CA GLN A 75 -7.72 2.93 -8.94
C GLN A 75 -8.98 2.20 -8.41
N GLY A 76 -10.17 2.53 -8.93
CA GLY A 76 -11.44 1.95 -8.49
C GLY A 76 -11.93 2.49 -7.13
N ILE A 77 -11.34 3.58 -6.65
CA ILE A 77 -11.69 4.21 -5.37
C ILE A 77 -12.56 5.43 -5.65
N TYR A 78 -13.80 5.39 -5.21
CA TYR A 78 -14.79 6.47 -5.45
C TYR A 78 -15.18 7.22 -4.17
N SER A 79 -14.68 6.77 -3.03
CA SER A 79 -15.11 7.26 -1.73
C SER A 79 -13.96 7.27 -0.74
N VAL A 80 -13.97 8.26 0.14
CA VAL A 80 -13.00 8.41 1.22
C VAL A 80 -13.72 8.53 2.56
N ILE A 81 -13.08 8.03 3.62
CA ILE A 81 -13.55 8.25 5.00
C ILE A 81 -12.37 8.82 5.80
N TYR A 82 -12.59 9.98 6.41
CA TYR A 82 -11.62 10.62 7.29
C TYR A 82 -11.98 10.40 8.75
N TYR A 83 -11.00 9.99 9.55
CA TYR A 83 -11.14 9.83 11.00
C TYR A 83 -12.33 8.94 11.43
N PRO A 84 -12.46 7.71 10.89
CA PRO A 84 -13.53 6.80 11.28
C PRO A 84 -13.34 6.25 12.69
N GLY A 85 -14.44 5.75 13.27
CA GLY A 85 -14.38 4.69 14.27
C GLY A 85 -14.02 3.36 13.58
N VAL A 86 -13.03 2.65 14.12
CA VAL A 86 -12.54 1.38 13.57
C VAL A 86 -12.61 0.32 14.64
N GLU A 87 -13.25 -0.81 14.32
CA GLU A 87 -13.31 -2.00 15.15
C GLU A 87 -12.74 -3.17 14.35
N LEU A 88 -11.74 -3.86 14.91
CA LEU A 88 -11.15 -5.04 14.29
C LEU A 88 -12.01 -6.26 14.59
N LEU A 89 -12.56 -6.89 13.57
CA LEU A 89 -13.40 -8.08 13.68
C LEU A 89 -12.59 -9.37 13.51
N ASP A 90 -11.64 -9.39 12.57
CA ASP A 90 -10.81 -10.57 12.28
C ASP A 90 -9.49 -10.16 11.59
N ARG A 91 -8.51 -11.07 11.55
CA ARG A 91 -7.19 -10.83 10.93
C ARG A 91 -6.85 -11.86 9.87
N GLY A 92 -6.16 -11.42 8.82
CA GLY A 92 -5.53 -12.34 7.86
C GLY A 92 -6.52 -13.17 7.04
N GLN A 93 -7.68 -12.61 6.71
CA GLN A 93 -8.69 -13.21 5.83
C GLN A 93 -8.43 -12.95 4.33
N GLY A 94 -7.35 -12.25 3.99
CA GLY A 94 -6.87 -12.10 2.62
C GLY A 94 -6.25 -13.37 2.02
N PHE A 95 -5.78 -13.26 0.78
CA PHE A 95 -5.16 -14.37 0.05
C PHE A 95 -3.83 -14.78 0.70
N LYS A 96 -3.70 -16.04 1.14
CA LYS A 96 -2.55 -16.52 1.93
C LYS A 96 -1.18 -16.33 1.25
N PRO A 97 -1.02 -16.63 -0.05
CA PRO A 97 0.26 -16.36 -0.73
C PRO A 97 0.63 -14.88 -0.74
N LEU A 98 -0.36 -13.99 -0.90
CA LEU A 98 -0.12 -12.55 -0.87
C LEU A 98 0.23 -12.06 0.55
N GLN A 99 -0.40 -12.61 1.58
CA GLN A 99 0.01 -12.38 2.98
C GLN A 99 1.46 -12.79 3.23
N LEU A 100 1.89 -13.94 2.69
CA LEU A 100 3.27 -14.37 2.80
C LEU A 100 4.22 -13.36 2.14
N ILE A 101 3.91 -12.91 0.92
CA ILE A 101 4.70 -11.89 0.21
C ILE A 101 4.83 -10.61 1.05
N TYR A 102 3.73 -10.09 1.59
CA TYR A 102 3.77 -8.90 2.44
C TYR A 102 4.57 -9.13 3.73
N SER A 103 4.41 -10.30 4.37
CA SER A 103 5.19 -10.64 5.57
C SER A 103 6.70 -10.72 5.29
N LEU A 104 7.09 -11.26 4.14
CA LEU A 104 8.49 -11.30 3.70
C LEU A 104 9.00 -9.90 3.41
N ARG A 105 8.20 -9.05 2.75
CA ARG A 105 8.54 -7.64 2.50
C ARG A 105 8.78 -6.89 3.82
N GLU A 106 7.91 -7.04 4.81
CA GLU A 106 8.09 -6.45 6.15
C GLU A 106 9.40 -6.93 6.81
N GLN A 107 9.69 -8.24 6.77
CA GLN A 107 10.91 -8.80 7.36
C GLN A 107 12.20 -8.31 6.67
N LEU A 108 12.20 -8.25 5.34
CA LEU A 108 13.31 -7.71 4.57
C LEU A 108 13.51 -6.22 4.88
N SER A 109 12.42 -5.46 4.97
CA SER A 109 12.47 -4.04 5.34
C SER A 109 13.10 -3.85 6.73
N ALA A 110 12.63 -4.58 7.73
CA ALA A 110 13.19 -4.54 9.09
C ALA A 110 14.64 -5.02 9.16
N SER A 111 15.07 -5.89 8.25
CA SER A 111 16.47 -6.35 8.17
C SER A 111 17.36 -5.28 7.55
N LEU A 112 16.91 -4.62 6.48
CA LEU A 112 17.63 -3.48 5.88
C LEU A 112 17.76 -2.31 6.85
N ALA A 113 16.69 -1.98 7.57
CA ALA A 113 16.69 -0.93 8.59
C ALA A 113 17.69 -1.18 9.73
N ARG A 114 17.98 -2.44 10.04
CA ARG A 114 18.98 -2.83 11.06
C ARG A 114 20.40 -2.92 10.51
N ALA A 115 20.54 -3.29 9.23
CA ALA A 115 21.83 -3.52 8.60
C ALA A 115 22.49 -2.24 8.08
N LEU A 116 21.70 -1.22 7.76
CA LEU A 116 22.18 0.03 7.13
C LEU A 116 21.76 1.24 7.96
N PRO A 117 22.65 2.25 8.14
CA PRO A 117 22.27 3.52 8.73
C PRO A 117 21.33 4.30 7.80
N GLU A 118 20.63 5.29 8.37
CA GLU A 118 19.91 6.28 7.55
C GLU A 118 20.89 7.28 6.92
N PRO A 119 20.65 7.72 5.67
CA PRO A 119 19.49 7.44 4.82
C PRO A 119 19.63 6.20 3.90
N GLN A 120 20.72 5.44 4.00
CA GLN A 120 21.02 4.30 3.13
C GLN A 120 20.01 3.16 3.31
N GLY A 121 19.53 2.93 4.55
CA GLY A 121 18.48 1.97 4.86
C GLY A 121 17.18 2.28 4.11
N SER A 122 16.68 3.52 4.22
CA SER A 122 15.48 3.96 3.49
C SER A 122 15.66 3.93 1.97
N LEU A 123 16.85 4.29 1.46
CA LEU A 123 17.15 4.17 0.03
C LEU A 123 17.12 2.71 -0.45
N ALA A 124 17.73 1.78 0.29
CA ALA A 124 17.73 0.37 -0.04
C ALA A 124 16.30 -0.23 -0.01
N GLN A 125 15.49 0.14 0.98
CA GLN A 125 14.07 -0.25 1.05
C GLN A 125 13.27 0.30 -0.15
N ALA A 126 13.53 1.54 -0.57
CA ALA A 126 12.87 2.13 -1.74
C ALA A 126 13.22 1.39 -3.04
N ILE A 127 14.49 1.08 -3.26
CA ILE A 127 14.96 0.41 -4.48
C ILE A 127 14.54 -1.06 -4.50
N LEU A 128 14.84 -1.80 -3.44
CA LEU A 128 14.66 -3.26 -3.41
C LEU A 128 13.22 -3.68 -3.13
N LEU A 129 12.53 -2.93 -2.26
CA LEU A 129 11.21 -3.28 -1.77
C LEU A 129 10.12 -2.31 -2.24
N GLY A 130 10.46 -1.26 -2.99
CA GLY A 130 9.50 -0.25 -3.43
C GLY A 130 8.92 0.62 -2.31
N LEU A 131 9.52 0.62 -1.12
CA LEU A 131 9.05 1.36 0.06
C LEU A 131 9.60 2.79 0.05
N ARG A 132 8.87 3.71 -0.59
CA ARG A 132 9.34 5.10 -0.78
C ARG A 132 8.97 6.06 0.35
N GLY A 133 8.06 5.66 1.25
CA GLY A 133 7.51 6.54 2.30
C GLY A 133 8.55 7.08 3.30
N ASN A 134 9.73 6.46 3.38
CA ASN A 134 10.77 6.82 4.34
C ASN A 134 11.98 7.55 3.71
N ILE A 135 11.97 7.84 2.41
CA ILE A 135 13.08 8.56 1.77
C ILE A 135 13.09 10.02 2.29
N PRO A 136 14.20 10.51 2.88
CA PRO A 136 14.27 11.90 3.31
C PRO A 136 14.19 12.87 2.12
N ASP A 137 13.49 13.99 2.30
CA ASP A 137 13.31 15.00 1.24
C ASP A 137 14.64 15.50 0.66
N SER A 138 15.65 15.69 1.53
CA SER A 138 17.00 16.09 1.11
C SER A 138 17.67 15.09 0.17
N LEU A 139 17.40 13.79 0.34
CA LEU A 139 17.90 12.76 -0.55
C LEU A 139 17.14 12.78 -1.88
N TYR A 140 15.82 12.93 -1.84
CA TYR A 140 15.01 13.07 -3.05
C TYR A 140 15.44 14.29 -3.90
N GLU A 141 15.68 15.43 -3.25
CA GLU A 141 16.22 16.64 -3.88
C GLU A 141 17.61 16.41 -4.49
N ALA A 142 18.49 15.67 -3.82
CA ALA A 142 19.81 15.34 -4.36
C ALA A 142 19.69 14.55 -5.68
N PHE A 143 18.86 13.50 -5.72
CA PHE A 143 18.59 12.72 -6.93
C PHE A 143 17.90 13.55 -8.03
N SER A 144 17.02 14.48 -7.65
CA SER A 144 16.37 15.41 -8.58
C SER A 144 17.40 16.34 -9.24
N ARG A 145 18.29 16.95 -8.44
CA ARG A 145 19.34 17.85 -8.91
C ARG A 145 20.34 17.19 -9.86
N THR A 146 20.64 15.91 -9.65
CA THR A 146 21.53 15.14 -10.52
C THR A 146 20.83 14.52 -11.73
N GLY A 147 19.50 14.70 -11.87
CA GLY A 147 18.71 14.08 -12.95
C GLY A 147 18.52 12.57 -12.80
N THR A 148 18.83 12.00 -11.63
CA THR A 148 18.80 10.56 -11.36
C THR A 148 17.58 10.11 -10.55
N ALA A 149 16.58 10.98 -10.34
CA ALA A 149 15.34 10.64 -9.62
C ALA A 149 14.61 9.41 -10.19
N HIS A 150 14.77 9.12 -11.49
CA HIS A 150 14.22 7.92 -12.13
C HIS A 150 14.76 6.61 -11.53
N LEU A 151 15.93 6.61 -10.89
CA LEU A 151 16.49 5.44 -10.20
C LEU A 151 15.71 5.07 -8.92
N LEU A 152 14.96 6.01 -8.36
CA LEU A 152 14.09 5.77 -7.21
C LEU A 152 12.77 5.10 -7.61
N ALA A 153 12.49 4.99 -8.92
CA ALA A 153 11.34 4.30 -9.47
C ALA A 153 11.66 2.83 -9.80
N ILE A 154 10.63 2.00 -9.90
CA ILE A 154 10.78 0.63 -10.42
C ILE A 154 11.29 0.74 -11.85
N SER A 155 12.52 0.31 -12.07
CA SER A 155 13.17 0.34 -13.39
C SER A 155 12.86 -0.92 -14.20
N GLY A 156 13.08 -0.85 -15.52
CA GLY A 156 12.95 -2.01 -16.42
C GLY A 156 13.79 -3.22 -15.97
N LEU A 157 14.93 -2.99 -15.30
CA LEU A 157 15.78 -4.04 -14.74
C LEU A 157 15.05 -4.89 -13.69
N HIS A 158 14.28 -4.26 -12.79
CA HIS A 158 13.51 -4.99 -11.78
C HIS A 158 12.50 -5.93 -12.44
N ILE A 159 11.83 -5.45 -13.49
CA ILE A 159 10.88 -6.25 -14.27
C ILE A 159 11.60 -7.40 -15.00
N SER A 160 12.75 -7.13 -15.62
CA SER A 160 13.55 -8.15 -16.30
C SER A 160 14.03 -9.26 -15.36
N ILE A 161 14.46 -8.92 -14.14
CA ILE A 161 14.88 -9.91 -13.13
C ILE A 161 13.70 -10.79 -12.72
N ILE A 162 12.53 -10.20 -12.45
CA ILE A 162 11.32 -10.96 -12.08
C ILE A 162 10.91 -11.90 -13.23
N LEU A 163 10.89 -11.41 -14.46
CA LEU A 163 10.59 -12.24 -15.63
C LEU A 163 11.59 -13.40 -15.78
N ALA A 164 12.89 -13.14 -15.62
CA ALA A 164 13.91 -14.18 -15.68
C ALA A 164 13.73 -15.24 -14.60
N MET A 165 13.39 -14.84 -13.36
CA MET A 165 13.11 -15.79 -12.28
C MET A 165 11.87 -16.65 -12.57
N LEU A 166 10.78 -16.04 -13.02
CA LEU A 166 9.55 -16.76 -13.35
C LEU A 166 9.75 -17.73 -14.52
N LEU A 167 10.44 -17.31 -15.58
CA LEU A 167 10.75 -18.18 -16.72
C LEU A 167 11.66 -19.34 -16.29
N SER A 168 12.71 -19.06 -15.50
CA SER A 168 13.61 -20.10 -15.01
C SER A 168 12.88 -21.11 -14.13
N PHE A 169 12.00 -20.65 -13.25
CA PHE A 169 11.18 -21.52 -12.42
C PHE A 169 10.17 -22.33 -13.25
N GLY A 170 9.52 -21.70 -14.24
CA GLY A 170 8.61 -22.38 -15.16
C GLY A 170 9.30 -23.47 -15.97
N ILE A 171 10.50 -23.22 -16.49
CA ILE A 171 11.32 -24.23 -17.18
C ILE A 171 11.68 -25.36 -16.20
N LEU A 172 12.03 -25.05 -14.96
CA LEU A 172 12.41 -26.07 -13.98
C LEU A 172 11.24 -26.97 -13.55
N VAL A 173 10.02 -26.44 -13.52
CA VAL A 173 8.80 -27.16 -13.10
C VAL A 173 8.13 -27.90 -14.25
N PHE A 174 8.05 -27.30 -15.45
CA PHE A 174 7.32 -27.84 -16.61
C PHE A 174 8.20 -28.33 -17.76
N GLY A 175 9.51 -28.05 -17.71
CA GLY A 175 10.49 -28.47 -18.72
C GLY A 175 11.07 -29.87 -18.47
N LYS A 176 10.40 -30.69 -17.65
CA LYS A 176 10.66 -32.13 -17.49
C LYS A 176 9.60 -32.94 -18.20
#